data_AF-H2ZFL3-F1
#
_entry.id   AF-H2ZFL3-F1
#
_cell.length_a   1.000
_cell.length_b   1.000
_cell.length_c   1.000
_cell.angle_alpha   90.00
_cell.angle_beta   90.00
_cell.angle_gamma   90.00
#
_symmetry.space_group_name_H-M   'P 1'
#
loop_
_entity.id
_entity.type
_entity.pdbx_description
1 polymer ?
#
loop_
_entity_poly.entity_id
_entity_poly.type
_entity_poly.pdbx_seq_one_letter_code
_entity_poly.pdbx_strand_id
1 'polypeptide(L)'
;RHLRVVTLDEASIVSVENTNNGICPPNSIQCYKSTSNTSLNLWKAHCCQGFCIDLMQQLKKEIGFTYNIFIVLHGRHGKFTSNGEWEGAVGDVVYGNADAALGSITINKQRESVVDFTIPFIETGIGIMVNKLNGTVPPFAFLGPYDCLSWTCMLIVAMLSSSVAVLVFEYFSPVGYNGDITGNKNASRFTLGKSIWLHYGIMVNNSVPIENPRSPSSRYIVSIWAFFCVIFLAMYTANLAAFMIQEENEDIITGLSDKRVCFN
;
A
#
# COMPACT_ATOMS: atom_id res chain seq x y z
N ARG A 1 28.55 43.09 4.21
CA ARG A 1 27.44 43.42 5.14
C ARG A 1 27.18 42.21 6.03
N HIS A 2 26.92 42.40 7.31
CA HIS A 2 26.58 41.32 8.24
C HIS A 2 25.06 41.20 8.35
N LEU A 3 24.51 39.99 8.23
CA LEU A 3 23.07 39.73 8.24
C LEU A 3 22.66 38.88 9.45
N ARG A 4 21.55 39.25 10.08
CA ARG A 4 20.90 38.44 11.11
C ARG A 4 19.81 37.60 10.44
N VAL A 5 19.95 36.29 10.49
CA VAL A 5 19.03 35.35 9.85
C VAL A 5 18.26 34.59 10.92
N VAL A 6 16.94 34.59 10.82
CA VAL A 6 16.07 33.81 11.70
C VAL A 6 15.66 32.50 11.01
N THR A 7 15.66 31.39 11.76
CA THR A 7 15.21 30.07 11.27
C THR A 7 14.38 29.33 12.30
N LEU A 8 13.72 28.27 11.85
CA LEU A 8 12.95 27.34 12.68
C LEU A 8 13.70 26.01 12.87
N ASP A 9 13.30 25.27 13.89
CA ASP A 9 13.82 23.94 14.24
C ASP A 9 12.87 22.89 13.64
N GLU A 10 13.27 22.31 12.50
CA GLU A 10 12.48 21.41 11.66
C GLU A 10 13.35 20.25 11.16
N ALA A 11 13.04 19.03 11.60
CA ALA A 11 13.92 17.87 11.43
C ALA A 11 14.39 17.59 9.99
N SER A 12 13.59 17.93 8.97
CA SER A 12 13.94 17.71 7.55
C SER A 12 14.67 18.89 6.88
N ILE A 13 14.62 20.09 7.45
CA ILE A 13 15.09 21.33 6.79
C ILE A 13 16.22 21.99 7.58
N VAL A 14 16.04 22.15 8.90
CA VAL A 14 17.05 22.66 9.84
C VAL A 14 16.93 21.90 11.15
N SER A 15 17.90 21.04 11.43
CA SER A 15 18.01 20.31 12.70
C SER A 15 18.92 21.07 13.65
N VAL A 16 18.46 21.24 14.90
CA VAL A 16 19.22 21.89 15.97
C VAL A 16 19.76 20.83 16.94
N GLU A 17 21.08 20.71 17.01
CA GLU A 17 21.79 19.83 17.93
C GLU A 17 22.48 20.61 19.05
N ASN A 18 22.74 19.94 20.17
CA ASN A 18 23.52 20.53 21.26
C ASN A 18 25.02 20.56 20.90
N THR A 19 25.72 21.61 21.34
CA THR A 19 27.18 21.69 21.20
C THR A 19 27.88 20.69 22.10
N ASN A 20 28.70 19.80 21.53
CA ASN A 20 29.63 18.96 22.29
C ASN A 20 30.95 19.74 22.45
N ASN A 21 31.33 20.09 23.68
CA ASN A 21 32.57 20.83 24.00
C ASN A 21 32.72 22.21 23.33
N GLY A 22 31.61 22.84 22.91
CA GLY A 22 31.61 24.18 22.31
C GLY A 22 32.05 24.24 20.83
N ILE A 23 32.29 23.08 20.20
CA ILE A 23 32.69 23.00 18.80
C ILE A 23 31.60 22.26 18.01
N CYS A 24 31.24 22.81 16.85
CA CYS A 24 30.25 22.21 15.96
C CYS A 24 30.91 21.27 14.93
N PRO A 25 30.26 20.14 14.57
CA PRO A 25 30.75 19.25 13.52
C PRO A 25 30.87 19.96 12.15
N PRO A 26 31.69 19.44 11.22
CA PRO A 26 32.11 20.16 10.00
C PRO A 26 30.96 20.56 9.06
N ASN A 27 29.83 19.86 9.09
CA ASN A 27 28.64 20.16 8.28
C ASN A 27 27.58 20.99 9.02
N SER A 28 27.93 21.53 10.18
CA SER A 28 27.02 22.33 11.00
C SER A 28 27.65 23.66 11.35
N ILE A 29 26.80 24.64 11.63
CA ILE A 29 27.23 25.98 12.03
C ILE A 29 26.70 26.33 13.39
N GLN A 30 27.38 27.25 14.05
CA GLN A 30 26.90 27.78 15.30
C GLN A 30 25.65 28.63 15.07
N CYS A 31 24.61 28.35 15.85
CA CYS A 31 23.37 29.08 15.88
C CYS A 31 22.95 29.34 17.33
N TYR A 32 22.11 30.36 17.54
CA TYR A 32 21.70 30.75 18.90
C TYR A 32 20.22 30.46 19.13
N LYS A 33 19.91 29.82 20.25
CA LYS A 33 18.53 29.58 20.69
C LYS A 33 18.33 30.29 22.02
N SER A 34 17.31 31.15 22.10
CA SER A 34 16.94 31.82 23.34
C SER A 34 16.01 30.93 24.15
N THR A 35 16.28 30.76 25.44
CA THR A 35 15.47 29.92 26.34
C THR A 35 14.61 30.83 27.22
N SER A 36 13.28 30.72 27.12
CA SER A 36 12.32 31.57 27.85
C SER A 36 12.09 31.19 29.31
N ASN A 37 12.77 30.15 29.83
CA ASN A 37 12.52 29.62 31.18
C ASN A 37 13.12 30.47 32.32
N THR A 38 13.88 31.51 32.00
CA THR A 38 14.42 32.45 32.99
C THR A 38 13.99 33.87 32.62
N SER A 39 13.73 34.71 33.62
CA SER A 39 13.43 36.15 33.50
C SER A 39 14.50 36.98 32.77
N LEU A 40 15.59 36.34 32.33
CA LEU A 40 16.63 36.82 31.44
C LEU A 40 16.61 35.95 30.18
N ASN A 41 16.45 36.58 29.01
CA ASN A 41 16.60 35.93 27.71
C ASN A 41 18.07 35.48 27.52
N LEU A 42 18.38 34.26 27.95
CA LEU A 42 19.70 33.68 27.80
C LEU A 42 19.82 33.02 26.42
N TRP A 43 20.75 33.53 25.61
CA TRP A 43 21.10 32.95 24.32
C TRP A 43 22.13 31.85 24.50
N LYS A 44 21.75 30.61 24.16
CA LYS A 44 22.64 29.45 24.19
C LYS A 44 23.09 29.11 22.78
N ALA A 45 24.38 28.78 22.63
CA ALA A 45 24.92 28.28 21.38
C ALA A 45 24.51 26.82 21.14
N HIS A 46 24.09 26.54 19.91
CA HIS A 46 23.71 25.24 19.38
C HIS A 46 24.39 25.04 18.03
N CYS A 47 24.38 23.81 17.53
CA CYS A 47 24.86 23.48 16.19
C CYS A 47 23.67 23.22 15.28
N CYS A 48 23.53 24.02 14.23
CA CYS A 48 22.49 23.90 13.24
C CYS A 48 23.03 23.23 11.98
N GLN A 49 22.31 22.24 11.47
CA GLN A 49 22.60 21.53 10.22
C GLN A 49 21.32 21.33 9.42
N GLY A 50 21.44 21.11 8.10
CA GLY A 50 20.30 20.81 7.24
C GLY A 50 20.33 21.56 5.92
N PHE A 51 19.36 21.26 5.06
CA PHE A 51 19.29 21.78 3.70
C PHE A 51 19.39 23.30 3.62
N CYS A 52 18.64 24.02 4.46
CA CYS A 52 18.66 25.49 4.46
C CYS A 52 20.00 26.05 4.95
N ILE A 53 20.68 25.36 5.85
CA ILE A 53 22.00 25.77 6.36
C ILE A 53 23.05 25.68 5.25
N ASP A 54 23.04 24.57 4.51
CA ASP A 54 23.97 24.34 3.38
C ASP A 54 23.73 25.36 2.27
N LEU A 55 22.46 25.65 1.96
CA LEU A 55 22.07 26.69 1.01
C LEU A 55 22.62 28.06 1.43
N MET A 56 22.49 28.43 2.71
CA MET A 56 23.00 29.69 3.23
C MET A 56 24.53 29.77 3.19
N GLN A 57 25.22 28.66 3.47
CA GLN A 57 26.68 28.60 3.32
C GLN A 57 27.13 28.78 1.87
N GLN A 58 26.39 28.21 0.91
CA GLN A 58 26.70 28.37 -0.51
C GLN A 58 26.47 29.82 -0.97
N LEU A 59 25.34 30.42 -0.58
CA LEU A 59 25.05 31.83 -0.85
C LEU A 59 26.12 32.76 -0.28
N LYS A 60 26.59 32.47 0.94
CA LYS A 60 27.69 33.20 1.58
C LYS A 60 28.96 33.18 0.75
N LYS A 61 29.33 32.01 0.19
CA LYS A 61 30.54 31.84 -0.64
C LYS A 61 30.44 32.58 -1.97
N GLU A 62 29.27 32.57 -2.60
CA GLU A 62 29.08 33.19 -3.92
C GLU A 62 28.92 34.71 -3.86
N ILE A 63 28.17 35.22 -2.86
CA ILE A 63 27.86 36.66 -2.75
C ILE A 63 28.87 37.40 -1.87
N GLY A 64 29.53 36.71 -0.93
CA GLY A 64 30.56 37.30 -0.06
C GLY A 64 30.03 38.12 1.12
N PHE A 65 28.98 37.65 1.79
CA PHE A 65 28.47 38.27 3.03
C PHE A 65 28.82 37.46 4.28
N THR A 66 28.56 38.02 5.47
CA THR A 66 28.62 37.28 6.73
C THR A 66 27.25 37.27 7.37
N TYR A 67 26.94 36.23 8.13
CA TYR A 67 25.64 36.09 8.75
C TYR A 67 25.74 35.41 10.11
N ASN A 68 24.78 35.68 10.99
CA ASN A 68 24.53 34.96 12.23
C ASN A 68 23.12 34.38 12.20
N ILE A 69 22.97 33.13 12.61
CA ILE A 69 21.67 32.45 12.65
C ILE A 69 21.18 32.34 14.08
N PHE A 70 19.89 32.63 14.28
CA PHE A 70 19.20 32.34 15.52
C PHE A 70 17.86 31.65 15.29
N ILE A 71 17.45 30.86 16.27
CA ILE A 71 16.20 30.11 16.25
C ILE A 71 15.06 30.96 16.84
N VAL A 72 13.90 30.95 16.18
CA VAL A 72 12.68 31.60 16.69
C VAL A 72 12.32 31.11 18.09
N LEU A 73 12.03 32.04 19.01
CA LEU A 73 11.67 31.77 20.41
C LEU A 73 10.51 30.77 20.59
N HIS A 74 9.44 30.91 19.82
CA HIS A 74 8.23 30.09 19.94
C HIS A 74 8.06 29.02 18.85
N GLY A 75 9.07 28.85 17.98
CA GLY A 75 9.01 27.88 16.87
C GLY A 75 7.83 28.09 15.91
N ARG A 76 7.27 29.31 15.82
CA ARG A 76 6.16 29.64 14.93
C ARG A 76 6.68 30.28 13.64
N HIS A 77 6.13 29.91 12.49
CA HIS A 77 6.51 30.49 11.18
C HIS A 77 6.10 31.95 11.05
N GLY A 78 4.90 32.25 11.50
CA GLY A 78 4.38 33.62 11.59
C GLY A 78 2.93 33.71 11.20
N LYS A 79 2.10 33.95 12.20
CA LYS A 79 0.66 34.12 12.10
C LYS A 79 0.35 35.53 12.59
N PHE A 80 -0.62 36.16 11.94
CA PHE A 80 -1.14 37.42 12.43
C PHE A 80 -2.06 37.15 13.62
N THR A 81 -1.71 37.67 14.79
CA THR A 81 -2.48 37.51 16.01
C THR A 81 -3.66 38.48 16.02
N SER A 82 -4.75 38.12 16.70
CA SER A 82 -5.95 38.97 16.84
C SER A 82 -5.67 40.35 17.42
N ASN A 83 -4.56 40.49 18.14
CA ASN A 83 -4.10 41.73 18.77
C ASN A 83 -3.44 42.70 17.79
N GLY A 84 -3.36 42.36 16.50
CA GLY A 84 -2.77 43.21 15.46
C GLY A 84 -1.26 43.05 15.29
N GLU A 85 -0.65 42.06 15.95
CA GLU A 85 0.79 41.83 15.94
C GLU A 85 1.17 40.59 15.12
N TRP A 86 2.36 40.64 14.53
CA TRP A 86 2.97 39.49 13.86
C TRP A 86 3.85 38.71 14.83
N GLU A 87 3.64 37.40 14.89
CA GLU A 87 4.51 36.50 15.67
C GLU A 87 5.47 35.71 14.79
N GLY A 88 6.40 34.98 15.42
CA GLY A 88 7.25 33.99 14.76
C GLY A 88 8.34 34.60 13.88
N ALA A 89 8.85 33.80 12.93
CA ALA A 89 9.92 34.23 12.02
C ALA A 89 9.54 35.48 11.20
N VAL A 90 8.29 35.58 10.74
CA VAL A 90 7.80 36.78 10.04
C VAL A 90 7.78 37.99 10.96
N GLY A 91 7.33 37.83 12.22
CA GLY A 91 7.37 38.91 13.21
C GLY A 91 8.78 39.44 13.45
N ASP A 92 9.76 38.54 13.60
CA ASP A 92 11.16 38.94 13.81
C ASP A 92 11.74 39.76 12.64
N VAL A 93 11.31 39.49 11.40
CA VAL A 93 11.70 40.31 10.24
C VAL A 93 10.96 41.65 10.22
N VAL A 94 9.65 41.66 10.47
CA VAL A 94 8.83 42.88 10.48
C VAL A 94 9.31 43.88 11.53
N TYR A 95 9.69 43.41 12.73
CA TYR A 95 10.20 44.27 13.80
C TYR A 95 11.69 44.64 13.67
N GLY A 96 12.39 44.13 12.64
CA GLY A 96 13.81 44.41 12.42
C GLY A 96 14.76 43.67 13.38
N ASN A 97 14.28 42.63 14.08
CA ASN A 97 15.10 41.74 14.88
C ASN A 97 15.98 40.85 13.99
N ALA A 98 15.45 40.45 12.83
CA ALA A 98 16.14 39.74 11.76
C ALA A 98 16.16 40.58 10.47
N ASP A 99 17.22 40.42 9.67
CA ASP A 99 17.32 41.04 8.34
C ASP A 99 16.76 40.10 7.25
N ALA A 100 16.71 38.79 7.52
CA ALA A 100 16.13 37.79 6.64
C ALA A 100 15.61 36.58 7.45
N ALA A 101 14.65 35.86 6.89
CA ALA A 101 14.17 34.59 7.46
C ALA A 101 14.41 33.45 6.47
N LEU A 102 14.76 32.27 7.01
CA LEU A 102 15.05 31.06 6.24
C LEU A 102 14.37 29.86 6.88
N GLY A 103 13.76 28.98 6.10
CA GLY A 103 13.07 27.78 6.56
C GLY A 103 11.85 27.45 5.70
N SER A 104 10.94 26.59 6.19
CA SER A 104 9.68 26.26 5.50
C SER A 104 8.62 27.37 5.61
N ILE A 105 8.99 28.60 5.27
CA ILE A 105 8.06 29.73 5.34
C ILE A 105 7.22 29.75 4.06
N THR A 106 5.92 29.45 4.21
CA THR A 106 4.96 29.49 3.11
C THR A 106 4.65 30.92 2.67
N ILE A 107 4.64 31.13 1.35
CA ILE A 107 4.26 32.39 0.70
C ILE A 107 2.74 32.49 0.70
N ASN A 108 2.21 33.42 1.48
CA ASN A 108 0.78 33.71 1.58
C ASN A 108 0.55 35.19 1.32
N LYS A 109 -0.58 35.55 0.70
CA LYS A 109 -0.96 36.95 0.43
C LYS A 109 -0.86 37.87 1.64
N GLN A 110 -1.23 37.36 2.83
CA GLN A 110 -1.16 38.15 4.06
C GLN A 110 0.29 38.42 4.51
N ARG A 111 1.21 37.47 4.32
CA ARG A 111 2.62 37.65 4.66
C ARG A 111 3.33 38.53 3.63
N GLU A 112 3.01 38.35 2.36
CA GLU A 112 3.56 39.15 1.25
C GLU A 112 3.18 40.64 1.37
N SER A 113 2.07 40.96 2.05
CA SER A 113 1.71 42.36 2.30
C SER A 113 2.61 43.10 3.30
N VAL A 114 3.45 42.38 4.05
CA VAL A 114 4.31 42.97 5.11
C VAL A 114 5.79 42.66 4.94
N VAL A 115 6.14 41.59 4.20
CA VAL A 115 7.51 41.21 3.90
C VAL A 115 7.64 40.78 2.44
N ASP A 116 8.79 41.07 1.83
CA ASP A 116 9.11 40.63 0.48
C ASP A 116 9.65 39.21 0.48
N PHE A 117 9.18 38.37 -0.46
CA PHE A 117 9.66 37.00 -0.64
C PHE A 117 10.60 36.88 -1.85
N THR A 118 11.55 35.96 -1.75
CA THR A 118 12.36 35.52 -2.90
C THR A 118 11.60 34.48 -3.72
N ILE A 119 12.21 34.06 -4.83
CA ILE A 119 11.74 32.89 -5.59
C ILE A 119 11.78 31.66 -4.66
N PRO A 120 10.70 30.85 -4.60
CA PRO A 120 10.68 29.64 -3.79
C PRO A 120 11.69 28.61 -4.32
N PHE A 121 12.39 27.94 -3.41
CA PHE A 121 13.39 26.92 -3.75
C PHE A 121 12.86 25.48 -3.62
N ILE A 122 11.69 25.28 -2.98
CA ILE A 122 10.95 24.02 -2.93
C ILE A 122 9.47 24.32 -3.19
N GLU A 123 8.89 23.64 -4.17
CA GLU A 123 7.44 23.63 -4.39
C GLU A 123 6.80 22.65 -3.41
N THR A 124 6.04 23.18 -2.45
CA THR A 124 5.26 22.37 -1.49
C THR A 124 3.77 22.66 -1.68
N GLY A 125 2.95 21.63 -1.50
CA GLY A 125 1.50 21.72 -1.56
C GLY A 125 0.84 21.09 -0.34
N ILE A 126 -0.46 21.29 -0.19
CA ILE A 126 -1.27 20.63 0.83
C ILE A 126 -1.62 19.22 0.31
N GLY A 127 -1.25 18.19 1.07
CA GLY A 127 -1.57 16.80 0.76
C GLY A 127 -2.18 16.09 1.96
N ILE A 128 -2.98 15.05 1.69
CA ILE A 128 -3.55 14.18 2.72
C ILE A 128 -2.68 12.93 2.78
N MET A 129 -2.18 12.59 3.96
CA MET A 129 -1.43 11.36 4.20
C MET A 129 -2.34 10.35 4.88
N VAL A 130 -2.43 9.14 4.32
CA VAL A 130 -3.18 8.04 4.90
C VAL A 130 -2.33 6.79 5.05
N ASN A 131 -2.65 6.01 6.07
CA ASN A 131 -2.01 4.72 6.28
C ASN A 131 -2.60 3.71 5.29
N LYS A 132 -1.75 3.02 4.52
CA LYS A 132 -2.19 1.93 3.65
C LYS A 132 -2.53 0.74 4.54
N LEU A 133 -3.77 0.26 4.49
CA LEU A 133 -4.10 -1.02 5.11
C LEU A 133 -3.45 -2.11 4.26
N ASN A 134 -2.60 -2.92 4.86
CA ASN A 134 -2.05 -4.07 4.17
C ASN A 134 -3.20 -5.07 3.96
N GLY A 135 -3.75 -5.09 2.74
CA GLY A 135 -4.79 -6.03 2.33
C GLY A 135 -4.34 -7.46 2.63
N THR A 136 -4.91 -8.05 3.67
CA THR A 136 -4.72 -9.47 3.94
C THR A 136 -5.71 -10.22 3.07
N VAL A 137 -5.20 -11.07 2.18
CA VAL A 137 -6.05 -11.89 1.32
C VAL A 137 -7.02 -12.68 2.20
N PRO A 138 -8.35 -12.58 2.00
CA PRO A 138 -9.30 -13.26 2.86
C PRO A 138 -9.08 -14.77 2.76
N PRO A 139 -9.27 -15.54 3.86
CA PRO A 139 -9.00 -16.99 3.88
C PRO A 139 -9.85 -17.77 2.87
N PHE A 140 -10.97 -17.20 2.40
CA PHE A 140 -11.85 -17.79 1.38
C PHE A 140 -11.58 -17.30 -0.04
N ALA A 141 -10.50 -16.55 -0.27
CA ALA A 141 -10.12 -16.04 -1.59
C ALA A 141 -9.98 -17.14 -2.66
N PHE A 142 -9.64 -18.37 -2.26
CA PHE A 142 -9.55 -19.51 -3.18
C PHE A 142 -10.91 -19.90 -3.81
N LEU A 143 -12.04 -19.59 -3.17
CA LEU A 143 -13.38 -19.81 -3.73
C LEU A 143 -13.88 -18.64 -4.58
N GLY A 144 -13.26 -17.46 -4.42
CA GLY A 144 -13.61 -16.22 -5.11
C GLY A 144 -13.62 -16.27 -6.66
N PRO A 145 -12.80 -17.10 -7.35
CA PRO A 145 -12.78 -17.11 -8.82
C PRO A 145 -14.08 -17.55 -9.50
N TYR A 146 -14.99 -18.21 -8.78
CA TYR A 146 -16.25 -18.70 -9.32
C TYR A 146 -17.41 -18.42 -8.36
N ASP A 147 -18.53 -17.95 -8.92
CA ASP A 147 -19.77 -17.79 -8.19
C ASP A 147 -20.30 -19.13 -7.66
N CYS A 148 -21.08 -19.08 -6.59
CA CYS A 148 -21.77 -20.24 -6.01
C CYS A 148 -22.60 -21.02 -7.05
N LEU A 149 -23.20 -20.32 -8.01
CA LEU A 149 -23.93 -20.92 -9.13
C LEU A 149 -23.03 -21.75 -10.05
N SER A 150 -21.82 -21.26 -10.35
CA SER A 150 -20.86 -21.98 -11.18
C SER A 150 -20.37 -23.24 -10.47
N TRP A 151 -20.04 -23.14 -9.19
CA TRP A 151 -19.63 -24.29 -8.36
C TRP A 151 -20.68 -25.40 -8.34
N THR A 152 -21.95 -25.05 -8.14
CA THR A 152 -23.05 -26.02 -8.10
C THR A 152 -23.33 -26.66 -9.46
N CYS A 153 -23.28 -25.88 -10.55
CA CYS A 153 -23.42 -26.40 -11.90
C CYS A 153 -22.31 -27.40 -12.25
N MET A 154 -21.07 -27.11 -11.87
CA MET A 154 -19.90 -27.91 -12.24
C MET A 154 -19.74 -29.15 -11.36
N LEU A 155 -19.77 -28.99 -10.03
CA LEU A 155 -19.50 -30.10 -9.09
C LEU A 155 -20.67 -31.06 -8.97
N ILE A 156 -21.90 -30.57 -9.06
CA ILE A 156 -23.09 -31.38 -8.76
C ILE A 156 -23.75 -31.81 -10.06
N VAL A 157 -24.12 -30.87 -10.93
CA VAL A 157 -24.90 -31.21 -12.13
C VAL A 157 -24.05 -31.97 -13.16
N ALA A 158 -22.87 -31.45 -13.51
CA ALA A 158 -22.04 -32.10 -14.52
C ALA A 158 -21.50 -33.47 -14.04
N MET A 159 -21.04 -33.58 -12.80
CA MET A 159 -20.52 -34.84 -12.23
C MET A 159 -21.61 -35.91 -12.09
N LEU A 160 -22.80 -35.55 -11.59
CA LEU A 160 -23.91 -36.51 -11.48
C LEU A 160 -24.40 -36.93 -12.87
N SER A 161 -24.48 -36.00 -13.83
CA SER A 161 -24.90 -36.30 -15.21
C SER A 161 -23.98 -37.30 -15.90
N SER A 162 -22.65 -37.15 -15.79
CA SER A 162 -21.66 -38.07 -16.38
C SER A 162 -21.67 -39.43 -15.67
N SER A 163 -21.82 -39.43 -14.35
CA SER A 163 -21.91 -40.66 -13.56
C SER A 163 -23.14 -41.50 -13.89
N VAL A 164 -24.30 -40.83 -14.11
CA VAL A 164 -25.55 -41.47 -14.55
C VAL A 164 -25.44 -41.95 -15.99
N ALA A 165 -24.84 -41.17 -16.89
CA ALA A 165 -24.63 -41.58 -18.28
C ALA A 165 -23.79 -42.88 -18.35
N VAL A 166 -22.69 -42.95 -17.60
CA VAL A 166 -21.86 -44.17 -17.52
C VAL A 166 -22.67 -45.35 -16.98
N LEU A 167 -23.52 -45.17 -15.97
CA LEU A 167 -24.39 -46.24 -15.49
C LEU A 167 -25.35 -46.74 -16.59
N VAL A 168 -26.00 -45.82 -17.30
CA VAL A 168 -26.96 -46.16 -18.36
C VAL A 168 -26.25 -46.95 -19.46
N PHE A 169 -25.07 -46.52 -19.89
CA PHE A 169 -24.29 -47.23 -20.91
C PHE A 169 -23.73 -48.57 -20.43
N GLU A 170 -23.38 -48.73 -19.15
CA GLU A 170 -23.02 -50.03 -18.57
C GLU A 170 -24.24 -50.97 -18.43
N TYR A 171 -25.43 -50.43 -18.14
CA TYR A 171 -26.68 -51.19 -18.01
C TYR A 171 -27.15 -51.75 -19.36
N PHE A 172 -27.15 -50.92 -20.41
CA PHE A 172 -27.53 -51.34 -21.76
C PHE A 172 -26.45 -52.14 -22.48
N SER A 173 -25.19 -52.08 -22.04
CA SER A 173 -24.11 -52.84 -22.66
C SER A 173 -24.11 -54.30 -22.17
N PRO A 174 -24.22 -55.29 -23.08
CA PRO A 174 -24.20 -56.70 -22.71
C PRO A 174 -22.85 -57.14 -22.10
N VAL A 175 -21.79 -56.34 -22.29
CA VAL A 175 -20.43 -56.55 -21.76
C VAL A 175 -20.26 -55.97 -20.35
N GLY A 176 -21.14 -55.06 -19.93
CA GLY A 176 -21.05 -54.32 -18.66
C GLY A 176 -21.80 -54.97 -17.51
N TYR A 177 -23.13 -54.93 -17.55
CA TYR A 177 -24.00 -55.33 -16.42
C TYR A 177 -24.06 -56.84 -16.17
N ASN A 178 -24.01 -57.65 -17.24
CA ASN A 178 -24.12 -59.13 -17.20
C ASN A 178 -23.00 -59.83 -17.98
N GLY A 179 -21.89 -59.14 -18.29
CA GLY A 179 -20.77 -59.67 -19.04
C GLY A 179 -19.95 -60.69 -18.23
N ASP A 180 -20.51 -61.87 -17.98
CA ASP A 180 -19.81 -63.05 -17.49
C ASP A 180 -19.21 -63.81 -18.68
N ILE A 181 -18.08 -63.32 -19.18
CA ILE A 181 -17.33 -64.04 -20.23
C ILE A 181 -16.35 -65.06 -19.61
N THR A 182 -16.21 -65.10 -18.27
CA THR A 182 -15.19 -65.92 -17.57
C THR A 182 -15.70 -66.76 -16.38
N GLY A 183 -17.01 -66.86 -16.15
CA GLY A 183 -17.59 -67.76 -15.16
C GLY A 183 -17.24 -67.42 -13.70
N ASN A 184 -16.88 -66.16 -13.41
CA ASN A 184 -16.48 -65.76 -12.06
C ASN A 184 -17.64 -65.06 -11.33
N LYS A 185 -18.32 -65.81 -10.45
CA LYS A 185 -19.47 -65.35 -9.64
C LYS A 185 -19.15 -64.22 -8.64
N ASN A 186 -17.87 -63.83 -8.53
CA ASN A 186 -17.38 -62.77 -7.64
C ASN A 186 -17.01 -61.47 -8.36
N ALA A 187 -17.39 -61.29 -9.64
CA ALA A 187 -17.15 -60.02 -10.34
C ALA A 187 -17.97 -58.88 -9.70
N SER A 188 -17.27 -57.86 -9.21
CA SER A 188 -17.86 -56.70 -8.55
C SER A 188 -18.81 -55.97 -9.50
N ARG A 189 -20.07 -55.78 -9.11
CA ARG A 189 -21.03 -55.00 -9.91
C ARG A 189 -20.62 -53.53 -9.91
N PHE A 190 -20.74 -52.88 -11.08
CA PHE A 190 -20.53 -51.45 -11.21
C PHE A 190 -21.76 -50.69 -10.68
N THR A 191 -21.64 -50.19 -9.44
CA THR A 191 -22.72 -49.46 -8.75
C THR A 191 -22.59 -47.95 -8.99
N LEU A 192 -23.70 -47.19 -8.93
CA LEU A 192 -23.70 -45.72 -9.01
C LEU A 192 -22.67 -45.05 -8.09
N GLY A 193 -22.53 -45.54 -6.86
CA GLY A 193 -21.53 -45.03 -5.91
C GLY A 193 -20.09 -45.16 -6.42
N LYS A 194 -19.75 -46.25 -7.13
CA LYS A 194 -18.42 -46.43 -7.75
C LYS A 194 -18.23 -45.50 -8.94
N SER A 195 -19.29 -45.25 -9.73
CA SER A 195 -19.26 -44.30 -10.85
C SER A 195 -19.04 -42.87 -10.36
N ILE A 196 -19.79 -42.43 -9.34
CA ILE A 196 -19.66 -41.09 -8.76
C ILE A 196 -18.28 -40.91 -8.14
N TRP A 197 -17.79 -41.90 -7.40
CA TRP A 197 -16.47 -41.87 -6.79
C TRP A 197 -15.34 -41.83 -7.84
N LEU A 198 -15.50 -42.54 -8.97
CA LEU A 198 -14.58 -42.49 -10.11
C LEU A 198 -14.53 -41.09 -10.74
N HIS A 199 -15.67 -40.48 -11.06
CA HIS A 199 -15.72 -39.15 -11.68
C HIS A 199 -15.20 -38.06 -10.73
N TYR A 200 -15.48 -38.19 -9.42
CA TYR A 200 -14.90 -37.34 -8.39
C TYR A 200 -13.37 -37.49 -8.32
N GLY A 201 -12.85 -38.71 -8.32
CA GLY A 201 -11.40 -38.98 -8.32
C GLY A 201 -10.67 -38.34 -9.50
N ILE A 202 -11.26 -38.44 -10.71
CA ILE A 202 -10.72 -37.81 -11.92
C ILE A 202 -10.68 -36.28 -11.79
N MET A 203 -11.73 -35.66 -11.23
CA MET A 203 -11.80 -34.21 -11.04
C MET A 203 -10.72 -33.70 -10.08
N VAL A 204 -10.43 -34.44 -9.01
CA VAL A 204 -9.43 -34.07 -7.99
C VAL A 204 -7.99 -34.41 -8.45
N ASN A 205 -7.80 -34.90 -9.68
CA ASN A 205 -6.53 -35.47 -10.16
C ASN A 205 -5.95 -36.52 -9.20
N ASN A 206 -6.83 -37.26 -8.53
CA ASN A 206 -6.43 -38.31 -7.61
C ASN A 206 -6.45 -39.65 -8.34
N SER A 207 -5.28 -40.31 -8.40
CA SER A 207 -5.15 -41.67 -8.93
C SER A 207 -5.75 -42.69 -7.96
N VAL A 208 -7.07 -42.69 -7.80
CA VAL A 208 -7.75 -43.71 -7.01
C VAL A 208 -7.80 -45.00 -7.85
N PRO A 209 -7.32 -46.15 -7.32
CA PRO A 209 -7.38 -47.42 -8.03
C PRO A 209 -8.82 -47.96 -7.99
N ILE A 210 -9.67 -47.43 -8.86
CA ILE A 210 -11.05 -47.90 -9.07
C ILE A 210 -11.09 -48.69 -10.37
N GLU A 211 -11.83 -49.79 -10.37
CA GLU A 211 -12.08 -50.59 -11.56
C GLU A 211 -12.68 -49.71 -12.68
N ASN A 212 -11.94 -49.54 -13.77
CA ASN A 212 -12.43 -48.83 -14.95
C ASN A 212 -13.63 -49.57 -15.57
N PRO A 213 -14.59 -48.83 -16.15
CA PRO A 213 -15.73 -49.45 -16.82
C PRO A 213 -15.28 -50.38 -17.96
N ARG A 214 -16.01 -51.48 -18.12
CA ARG A 214 -15.67 -52.55 -19.07
C ARG A 214 -16.16 -52.22 -20.49
N SER A 215 -17.26 -51.47 -20.63
CA SER A 215 -17.81 -51.11 -21.94
C SER A 215 -16.94 -50.06 -22.66
N PRO A 216 -16.67 -50.21 -23.98
CA PRO A 216 -15.92 -49.21 -24.74
C PRO A 216 -16.63 -47.85 -24.79
N SER A 217 -17.97 -47.82 -24.83
CA SER A 217 -18.77 -46.59 -24.80
C SER A 217 -18.57 -45.79 -23.51
N SER A 218 -18.58 -46.47 -22.36
CA SER A 218 -18.33 -45.88 -21.04
C SER A 218 -16.92 -45.29 -20.93
N ARG A 219 -15.92 -45.94 -21.55
CA ARG A 219 -14.54 -45.42 -21.57
C ARG A 219 -14.42 -44.11 -22.33
N TYR A 220 -15.11 -43.95 -23.45
CA TYR A 220 -15.15 -42.68 -24.17
C TYR A 220 -15.75 -41.55 -23.33
N ILE A 221 -16.83 -41.81 -22.59
CA ILE A 221 -17.46 -40.82 -21.69
C ILE A 221 -16.51 -40.41 -20.57
N VAL A 222 -15.81 -41.38 -19.96
CA VAL A 222 -14.79 -41.10 -18.94
C VAL A 222 -13.62 -40.29 -19.51
N SER A 223 -13.19 -40.55 -20.75
CA SER A 223 -12.17 -39.75 -21.43
C SER A 223 -12.61 -38.30 -21.70
N ILE A 224 -13.87 -38.09 -22.12
CA ILE A 224 -14.44 -36.74 -22.31
C ILE A 224 -14.51 -36.00 -20.97
N TRP A 225 -14.93 -36.68 -19.90
CA TRP A 225 -14.94 -36.13 -18.55
C TRP A 225 -13.54 -35.73 -18.08
N ALA A 226 -12.54 -36.59 -18.31
CA ALA A 226 -11.15 -36.29 -17.97
C ALA A 226 -10.63 -35.04 -18.71
N PHE A 227 -10.92 -34.92 -20.01
CA PHE A 227 -10.54 -33.74 -20.79
C PHE A 227 -11.20 -32.45 -20.24
N PHE A 228 -12.48 -32.54 -19.89
CA PHE A 228 -13.20 -31.44 -19.26
C PHE A 228 -12.60 -31.03 -17.90
N CYS A 229 -12.25 -31.98 -17.03
CA CYS A 229 -11.62 -31.70 -15.74
C CYS A 229 -10.26 -30.98 -15.89
N VAL A 230 -9.46 -31.35 -16.89
CA VAL A 230 -8.17 -30.69 -17.15
C VAL A 230 -8.37 -29.23 -17.58
N ILE A 231 -9.31 -28.98 -18.50
CA ILE A 231 -9.64 -27.60 -18.91
C ILE A 231 -10.17 -26.79 -17.73
N PHE A 232 -11.08 -27.37 -16.94
CA PHE A 232 -11.64 -26.71 -15.77
C PHE A 232 -10.56 -26.33 -14.75
N LEU A 233 -9.63 -27.25 -14.46
CA LEU A 233 -8.51 -26.98 -13.56
C LEU A 233 -7.64 -25.83 -14.09
N ALA A 234 -7.33 -25.83 -15.39
CA ALA A 234 -6.54 -24.78 -16.02
C ALA A 234 -7.24 -23.40 -15.96
N MET A 235 -8.56 -23.36 -16.15
CA MET A 235 -9.33 -22.12 -16.03
C MET A 235 -9.43 -21.65 -14.57
N TYR A 236 -9.57 -22.57 -13.61
CA TYR A 236 -9.56 -22.25 -12.18
C TYR A 236 -8.22 -21.64 -11.76
N THR A 237 -7.09 -22.25 -12.15
CA THR A 237 -5.76 -21.73 -11.79
C THR A 237 -5.49 -20.38 -12.46
N ALA A 238 -5.94 -20.18 -13.69
CA ALA A 238 -5.84 -18.90 -14.39
C ALA A 238 -6.66 -17.79 -13.70
N ASN A 239 -7.92 -18.07 -13.35
CA ASN A 239 -8.79 -17.09 -12.71
C ASN A 239 -8.34 -16.79 -11.27
N LEU A 240 -7.87 -17.80 -10.53
CA LEU A 240 -7.28 -17.60 -9.20
C LEU A 240 -6.03 -16.73 -9.27
N ALA A 241 -5.13 -16.97 -10.23
CA ALA A 241 -3.95 -16.15 -10.43
C ALA A 241 -4.32 -14.71 -10.79
N ALA A 242 -5.30 -14.51 -11.67
CA ALA A 242 -5.80 -13.18 -12.02
C ALA A 242 -6.36 -12.43 -10.79
N PHE A 243 -7.11 -13.12 -9.93
CA PHE A 243 -7.64 -12.55 -8.69
C PHE A 243 -6.52 -12.18 -7.70
N MET A 244 -5.49 -13.02 -7.56
CA MET A 244 -4.37 -12.76 -6.64
C MET A 244 -3.45 -11.62 -7.09
N ILE A 245 -3.41 -11.31 -8.39
CA ILE A 245 -2.59 -10.22 -8.95
C ILE A 245 -3.29 -8.86 -8.83
N GLN A 246 -4.61 -8.84 -8.68
CA GLN A 246 -5.33 -7.58 -8.52
C GLN A 246 -5.04 -6.98 -7.13
N GLU A 247 -4.22 -5.93 -7.11
CA GLU A 247 -4.10 -5.07 -5.93
C GLU A 247 -5.43 -4.33 -5.73
N GLU A 248 -6.09 -4.57 -4.60
CA GLU A 248 -7.29 -3.84 -4.19
C GLU A 248 -6.90 -2.37 -3.93
N ASN A 249 -7.05 -1.53 -4.96
CA ASN A 249 -6.72 -0.09 -4.92
C ASN A 249 -7.80 0.74 -4.21
N GLU A 250 -8.70 0.12 -3.44
CA GLU A 250 -9.84 0.81 -2.83
C GLU A 250 -9.46 1.78 -1.70
N ASP A 251 -8.22 1.76 -1.23
CA ASP A 251 -7.77 2.59 -0.11
C ASP A 251 -7.16 3.95 -0.52
N ILE A 252 -7.09 4.25 -1.82
CA ILE A 252 -6.50 5.52 -2.27
C ILE A 252 -7.59 6.60 -2.23
N ILE A 253 -7.49 7.51 -1.26
CA ILE A 253 -8.32 8.72 -1.22
C ILE A 253 -8.00 9.58 -2.44
N THR A 254 -9.05 9.88 -3.20
CA THR A 254 -8.92 10.55 -4.51
C THR A 254 -8.70 12.06 -4.38
N GLY A 255 -9.05 12.66 -3.23
CA GLY A 255 -8.80 14.06 -2.96
C GLY A 255 -9.71 14.66 -1.87
N LEU A 256 -9.75 15.99 -1.82
CA LEU A 256 -10.49 16.74 -0.80
C LEU A 256 -12.02 16.57 -0.90
N SER A 257 -12.54 16.31 -2.10
CA SER A 257 -13.98 16.10 -2.33
C SER A 257 -14.42 14.66 -2.12
N ASP A 258 -13.52 13.79 -1.67
CA ASP A 258 -13.85 12.40 -1.38
C ASP A 258 -14.83 12.34 -0.21
N LYS A 259 -15.96 11.66 -0.42
CA LYS A 259 -17.02 11.51 0.59
C LYS A 259 -16.54 10.78 1.84
N ARG A 260 -15.45 10.00 1.74
CA ARG A 260 -14.82 9.30 2.87
C ARG A 260 -14.06 10.27 3.78
N VAL A 261 -13.70 11.45 3.28
CA VAL A 261 -13.03 12.53 4.02
C VAL A 261 -14.05 13.58 4.45
N CYS A 262 -15.09 13.17 5.18
CA CYS A 262 -15.96 14.13 5.85
C CYS A 262 -15.31 14.57 7.17
N PHE A 263 -14.84 15.81 7.22
CA PHE A 263 -14.47 16.48 8.47
C PHE A 263 -15.76 16.74 9.26
N ASN A 264 -16.00 15.95 10.31
CA ASN A 264 -17.01 16.22 11.33
C ASN A 264 -16.49 17.25 12.34
#